data_AF-A0A0Q8TPX1-F1
#
_entry.id   AF-A0A0Q8TPX1-F1
#
_cell.length_a   1.000
_cell.length_b   1.000
_cell.length_c   1.000
_cell.angle_alpha   90.00
_cell.angle_beta   90.00
_cell.angle_gamma   90.00
#
_symmetry.space_group_name_H-M   'P 1'
#
loop_
_entity.id
_entity.type
_entity.pdbx_description
1 polymer ?
#
loop_
_entity_poly.entity_id
_entity_poly.type
_entity_poly.pdbx_seq_one_letter_code
_entity_poly.pdbx_strand_id
1 'polypeptide(L)'
;MAGYPGELDYVLSMGDKRYEDAKKHLLTMTSHARQMDSRPMLAGCAQRLGEILFAQGDEAAAIALHEFSEFIDTGSLLAKLDHAKFLAKMGRHGAAKEKCEQIISIAKETPFAETDADFSSDQYIDAADRVLSEIEDL
;
A
#
# COMPACT_ATOMS: atom_id res chain seq x y z
N MET A 1 -3.53 16.38 12.99
CA MET A 1 -4.00 15.04 12.58
C MET A 1 -3.96 14.14 13.80
N ALA A 2 -5.10 13.68 14.30
CA ALA A 2 -5.11 12.62 15.32
C ALA A 2 -4.76 11.31 14.60
N GLY A 3 -3.61 10.72 14.93
CA GLY A 3 -3.24 9.40 14.39
C GLY A 3 -4.28 8.35 14.75
N TYR A 4 -4.45 7.34 13.90
CA TYR A 4 -5.43 6.28 14.15
C TYR A 4 -5.04 5.46 15.38
N PRO A 5 -6.02 4.95 16.16
CA PRO A 5 -5.72 4.09 17.31
C PRO A 5 -4.84 2.91 16.89
N GLY A 6 -3.66 2.78 17.50
CA GLY A 6 -2.70 1.70 17.25
C GLY A 6 -1.70 1.94 16.13
N GLU A 7 -1.74 3.06 15.41
CA GLU A 7 -0.77 3.32 14.32
C GLU A 7 0.66 3.52 14.83
N LEU A 8 0.85 4.34 15.86
CA LEU A 8 2.17 4.53 16.47
C LEU A 8 2.71 3.20 17.04
N ASP A 9 1.86 2.45 17.73
CA ASP A 9 2.26 1.18 18.33
C ASP A 9 2.58 0.11 17.29
N TYR A 10 1.87 0.11 16.15
CA TYR A 10 2.21 -0.71 14.98
C TYR A 10 3.60 -0.35 14.46
N VAL A 11 3.90 0.94 14.23
CA VAL A 11 5.20 1.39 13.71
C VAL A 11 6.34 1.01 14.65
N LEU A 12 6.18 1.24 15.95
CA LEU A 12 7.17 0.87 16.96
C LEU A 12 7.39 -0.65 16.98
N SER A 13 6.31 -1.43 16.97
CA SER A 13 6.40 -2.90 16.98
C SER A 13 7.04 -3.46 15.71
N MET A 14 6.79 -2.85 14.54
CA MET A 14 7.47 -3.20 13.29
C MET A 14 8.97 -2.89 13.33
N GLY A 15 9.35 -1.71 13.85
CA GLY A 15 10.76 -1.32 14.01
C GLY A 15 11.53 -2.27 14.93
N ASP A 16 10.91 -2.71 16.02
CA ASP A 16 11.47 -3.69 16.96
C ASP A 16 11.42 -5.14 16.46
N LYS A 17 10.87 -5.40 15.27
CA LYS A 17 10.58 -6.74 14.74
C LYS A 17 9.66 -7.58 15.64
N ARG A 18 8.83 -6.92 16.46
CA ARG A 18 7.78 -7.54 17.28
C ARG A 18 6.51 -7.75 16.44
N TYR A 19 6.60 -8.64 15.45
CA TYR A 19 5.55 -8.86 14.45
C TYR A 19 4.19 -9.28 15.06
N GLU A 20 4.19 -10.09 16.11
CA GLU A 20 2.95 -10.51 16.78
C GLU A 20 2.27 -9.35 17.53
N ASP A 21 3.05 -8.39 18.05
CA ASP A 21 2.47 -7.17 18.64
C ASP A 21 1.97 -6.23 17.55
N ALA A 22 2.73 -6.08 16.46
CA ALA A 22 2.29 -5.32 15.29
C ALA A 22 0.94 -5.82 14.75
N LYS A 23 0.74 -7.14 14.68
CA LYS A 23 -0.56 -7.75 14.31
C LYS A 23 -1.69 -7.37 15.27
N LYS A 24 -1.44 -7.34 16.59
CA LYS A 24 -2.46 -6.95 17.58
C LYS A 24 -2.91 -5.49 17.35
N HIS A 25 -1.97 -4.59 17.15
CA HIS A 25 -2.28 -3.19 16.86
C HIS A 25 -3.03 -3.03 15.54
N LEU A 26 -2.63 -3.81 14.52
CA LEU A 26 -3.30 -3.83 13.23
C LEU A 26 -4.74 -4.36 13.31
N LEU A 27 -5.03 -5.31 14.20
CA LEU A 27 -6.40 -5.76 14.47
C LEU A 27 -7.26 -4.64 15.06
N THR A 28 -6.70 -3.81 15.96
CA THR A 28 -7.38 -2.62 16.49
C THR A 28 -7.68 -1.62 15.37
N MET A 29 -6.70 -1.32 14.52
CA MET A 29 -6.87 -0.45 13.35
C MET A 29 -7.93 -0.99 12.39
N THR A 30 -7.91 -2.29 12.11
CA THR A 30 -8.89 -2.95 11.23
C THR A 30 -10.30 -2.88 11.81
N SER A 31 -10.47 -3.12 13.11
CA SER A 31 -11.76 -2.99 13.78
C SER A 31 -12.29 -1.57 13.69
N HIS A 32 -11.43 -0.57 13.88
CA HIS A 32 -11.81 0.84 13.76
C HIS A 32 -12.20 1.20 12.33
N ALA A 33 -11.41 0.77 11.34
CA ALA A 33 -11.72 0.97 9.93
C ALA A 33 -13.07 0.38 9.53
N ARG A 34 -13.42 -0.81 10.05
CA ARG A 34 -14.76 -1.42 9.85
C ARG A 34 -15.88 -0.61 10.50
N GLN A 35 -15.67 -0.10 11.71
CA GLN A 35 -16.67 0.74 12.39
C GLN A 35 -16.95 2.04 11.64
N MET A 36 -15.95 2.58 10.94
CA MET A 36 -16.07 3.76 10.11
C MET A 36 -16.52 3.48 8.67
N ASP A 37 -16.68 2.21 8.29
CA ASP A 37 -16.88 1.76 6.90
C ASP A 37 -15.85 2.36 5.92
N SER A 38 -14.60 2.50 6.38
CA SER A 38 -13.54 3.17 5.64
C SER A 38 -12.74 2.18 4.79
N ARG A 39 -13.07 2.10 3.50
CA ARG A 39 -12.33 1.28 2.53
C ARG A 39 -10.85 1.66 2.42
N PRO A 40 -10.44 2.95 2.35
CA PRO A 40 -9.03 3.32 2.29
C PRO A 40 -8.25 2.83 3.52
N MET A 41 -8.85 2.93 4.71
CA MET A 41 -8.21 2.43 5.94
C MET A 41 -8.11 0.90 5.94
N LEU A 42 -9.12 0.19 5.44
CA LEU A 42 -9.08 -1.27 5.33
C LEU A 42 -8.02 -1.74 4.33
N ALA A 43 -7.91 -1.08 3.17
CA ALA A 43 -6.86 -1.31 2.19
C ALA A 43 -5.47 -1.11 2.81
N GLY A 44 -5.27 0.04 3.47
CA GLY A 44 -4.04 0.32 4.22
C GLY A 44 -3.73 -0.67 5.35
N CYS A 45 -4.74 -1.28 5.97
CA CYS A 45 -4.53 -2.35 6.94
C CYS A 45 -4.10 -3.67 6.27
N ALA A 46 -4.68 -4.01 5.12
CA ALA A 46 -4.30 -5.20 4.36
C ALA A 46 -2.83 -5.14 3.91
N GLN A 47 -2.38 -4.00 3.38
CA GLN A 47 -0.97 -3.80 2.98
C GLN A 47 -0.01 -3.94 4.16
N ARG A 48 -0.32 -3.32 5.31
CA ARG A 48 0.49 -3.43 6.53
C ARG A 48 0.58 -4.88 7.02
N LEU A 49 -0.49 -5.67 6.91
CA LEU A 49 -0.43 -7.10 7.22
C LEU A 49 0.46 -7.83 6.21
N GLY A 50 0.40 -7.45 4.93
CA GLY A 50 1.28 -7.96 3.88
C GLY A 50 2.76 -7.73 4.21
N GLU A 51 3.13 -6.52 4.64
CA GLU A 51 4.50 -6.22 5.07
C GLU A 51 4.94 -7.06 6.29
N ILE A 52 4.05 -7.32 7.25
CA ILE A 52 4.35 -8.22 8.37
C ILE A 52 4.65 -9.63 7.86
N LEU A 53 3.77 -10.18 7.00
CA LEU A 53 3.94 -11.55 6.49
C LEU A 53 5.19 -11.68 5.63
N PHE A 54 5.50 -10.68 4.82
CA PHE A 54 6.73 -10.61 4.07
C PHE A 54 7.96 -10.65 5.00
N ALA A 55 7.96 -9.84 6.06
CA ALA A 55 9.05 -9.82 7.04
C ALA A 55 9.18 -11.15 7.82
N GLN A 56 8.10 -11.92 7.93
CA GLN A 56 8.09 -13.28 8.49
C GLN A 56 8.44 -14.37 7.46
N GLY A 57 8.72 -14.01 6.20
CA GLY A 57 9.12 -14.92 5.13
C GLY A 57 7.98 -15.55 4.33
N ASP A 58 6.73 -15.12 4.54
CA ASP A 58 5.58 -15.59 3.78
C ASP A 58 5.26 -14.62 2.63
N GLU A 59 6.06 -14.73 1.57
CA GLU A 59 5.94 -13.88 0.38
C GLU A 59 4.60 -14.06 -0.35
N ALA A 60 4.09 -15.30 -0.41
CA ALA A 60 2.87 -15.61 -1.13
C ALA A 60 1.67 -14.94 -0.45
N ALA A 61 1.57 -15.04 0.87
CA ALA A 61 0.51 -14.36 1.62
C ALA A 61 0.67 -12.84 1.59
N ALA A 62 1.90 -12.33 1.55
CA ALA A 62 2.15 -10.90 1.41
C ALA A 62 1.63 -10.34 0.07
N ILE A 63 1.92 -11.02 -1.05
CA ILE A 63 1.40 -10.65 -2.37
C ILE A 63 -0.12 -10.66 -2.37
N ALA A 64 -0.73 -11.74 -1.85
CA ALA A 64 -2.19 -11.86 -1.79
C ALA A 64 -2.85 -10.72 -1.00
N LEU A 65 -2.18 -10.19 0.04
CA LEU A 65 -2.69 -9.06 0.82
C LEU A 65 -2.57 -7.71 0.11
N HIS A 66 -1.54 -7.52 -0.71
CA HIS A 66 -1.43 -6.34 -1.57
C HIS A 66 -2.48 -6.36 -2.69
N GLU A 67 -2.70 -7.53 -3.32
CA GLU A 67 -3.81 -7.73 -4.27
C GLU A 67 -5.18 -7.49 -3.61
N PHE A 68 -5.38 -8.00 -2.39
CA PHE A 68 -6.61 -7.79 -1.64
C PHE A 68 -6.82 -6.33 -1.25
N SER A 69 -5.75 -5.58 -0.96
CA SER A 69 -5.82 -4.14 -0.73
C SER A 69 -6.36 -3.39 -1.94
N GLU A 70 -5.83 -3.66 -3.14
CA GLU A 70 -6.37 -3.08 -4.38
C GLU A 70 -7.83 -3.48 -4.62
N PHE A 71 -8.21 -4.71 -4.25
CA PHE A 71 -9.59 -5.15 -4.39
C PHE A 71 -10.55 -4.40 -3.46
N ILE A 72 -10.15 -4.14 -2.20
CA ILE A 72 -10.95 -3.38 -1.23
C ILE A 72 -11.22 -1.96 -1.74
N ASP A 73 -10.20 -1.31 -2.32
CA ASP A 73 -10.28 0.07 -2.79
C ASP A 73 -9.85 0.18 -4.26
N THR A 74 -10.72 -0.30 -5.15
CA THR A 74 -10.43 -0.48 -6.59
C THR A 74 -10.08 0.83 -7.31
N GLY A 75 -10.56 1.96 -6.80
CA GLY A 75 -10.29 3.29 -7.36
C GLY A 75 -9.00 3.93 -6.84
N SER A 76 -8.36 3.34 -5.82
CA SER A 76 -7.20 3.94 -5.17
C SER A 76 -5.93 3.76 -6.01
N LEU A 77 -5.40 4.86 -6.51
CA LEU A 77 -4.06 4.86 -7.11
C LEU A 77 -2.98 4.65 -6.05
N LEU A 78 -3.21 5.03 -4.79
CA LEU A 78 -2.31 4.74 -3.68
C LEU A 78 -2.15 3.24 -3.47
N ALA A 79 -3.26 2.51 -3.41
CA ALA A 79 -3.23 1.06 -3.22
C ALA A 79 -2.45 0.36 -4.34
N LYS A 80 -2.64 0.81 -5.58
CA LYS A 80 -1.90 0.33 -6.75
C LYS A 80 -0.42 0.67 -6.68
N LEU A 81 -0.07 1.89 -6.30
CA LEU A 81 1.31 2.35 -6.22
C LEU A 81 2.09 1.58 -5.15
N ASP A 82 1.50 1.37 -3.99
CA ASP A 82 2.12 0.59 -2.91
C ASP A 82 2.31 -0.88 -3.30
N HIS A 83 1.35 -1.47 -4.03
CA HIS A 83 1.53 -2.80 -4.57
C HIS A 83 2.65 -2.84 -5.63
N ALA A 84 2.73 -1.84 -6.52
CA ALA A 84 3.82 -1.74 -7.50
C ALA A 84 5.20 -1.68 -6.81
N LYS A 85 5.35 -0.83 -5.79
CA LYS A 85 6.57 -0.75 -4.97
C LYS A 85 6.91 -2.06 -4.29
N PHE A 86 5.90 -2.73 -3.73
CA PHE A 86 6.09 -4.04 -3.11
C PHE A 86 6.58 -5.07 -4.13
N LEU A 87 5.94 -5.16 -5.29
CA LEU A 87 6.37 -6.06 -6.37
C LEU A 87 7.80 -5.76 -6.84
N ALA A 88 8.17 -4.48 -6.96
CA ALA A 88 9.53 -4.07 -7.32
C ALA A 88 10.55 -4.54 -6.28
N LYS A 89 10.26 -4.33 -4.99
CA LYS A 89 11.06 -4.80 -3.85
C LYS A 89 11.23 -6.33 -3.84
N MET A 90 10.24 -7.06 -4.34
CA MET A 90 10.27 -8.52 -4.49
C MET A 90 11.05 -9.01 -5.73
N GLY A 91 11.59 -8.12 -6.56
CA GLY A 91 12.19 -8.47 -7.85
C GLY A 91 11.17 -8.85 -8.94
N ARG A 92 9.87 -8.62 -8.71
CA ARG A 92 8.79 -8.89 -9.67
C ARG A 92 8.59 -7.70 -10.62
N HIS A 93 9.68 -7.31 -11.26
CA HIS A 93 9.78 -6.10 -12.09
C HIS A 93 8.73 -5.99 -13.20
N GLY A 94 8.41 -7.09 -13.88
CA GLY A 94 7.38 -7.09 -14.92
C GLY A 94 5.98 -6.75 -14.39
N ALA A 95 5.60 -7.33 -13.24
CA ALA A 95 4.32 -7.06 -12.61
C ALA A 95 4.27 -5.66 -11.98
N ALA A 96 5.38 -5.20 -11.40
CA ALA A 96 5.50 -3.83 -10.89
C ALA A 96 5.33 -2.80 -12.01
N LYS A 97 5.97 -3.02 -13.16
CA LYS A 97 5.84 -2.18 -14.36
C LYS A 97 4.40 -2.09 -14.85
N GLU A 98 3.71 -3.23 -14.96
CA GLU A 98 2.30 -3.27 -15.38
C GLU A 98 1.42 -2.40 -14.46
N LYS A 99 1.66 -2.44 -13.14
CA LYS A 99 0.92 -1.60 -12.18
C LYS A 99 1.23 -0.11 -12.36
N CYS A 100 2.50 0.26 -12.56
CA CYS A 100 2.87 1.65 -12.85
C CYS A 100 2.21 2.17 -14.13
N GLU A 101 2.18 1.37 -15.19
CA GLU A 101 1.53 1.73 -16.46
C GLU A 101 0.02 1.95 -16.27
N GLN A 102 -0.65 1.11 -15.47
CA GLN A 102 -2.06 1.29 -15.12
C GLN A 102 -2.30 2.61 -14.36
N ILE A 103 -1.45 2.93 -13.37
CA ILE A 103 -1.55 4.18 -12.60
C ILE A 103 -1.43 5.38 -13.54
N ILE A 104 -0.42 5.38 -14.42
CA ILE A 104 -0.18 6.47 -15.38
C ILE A 104 -1.36 6.62 -16.36
N SER A 105 -1.91 5.50 -16.87
CA SER A 105 -3.08 5.54 -17.77
C SER A 105 -4.28 6.17 -17.07
N ILE A 106 -4.64 5.69 -15.87
CA ILE A 106 -5.79 6.19 -15.11
C ILE A 106 -5.63 7.67 -14.78
N ALA A 107 -4.45 8.08 -14.29
CA ALA A 107 -4.15 9.47 -13.93
C ALA A 107 -4.22 10.43 -15.14
N LYS A 108 -3.83 9.97 -16.34
CA LYS A 108 -3.91 10.75 -17.59
C LYS A 108 -5.34 10.81 -18.15
N GLU A 109 -6.09 9.72 -18.07
CA GLU A 109 -7.45 9.64 -18.59
C GLU A 109 -8.44 10.43 -17.72
N THR A 110 -8.24 10.44 -16.41
CA THR A 110 -9.08 11.17 -15.46
C THR A 110 -8.21 12.01 -14.52
N PRO A 111 -7.76 13.20 -14.95
CA PRO A 111 -6.93 14.06 -14.11
C PRO A 111 -7.69 14.60 -12.89
N PHE A 112 -7.02 14.65 -11.73
CA PHE A 112 -7.52 15.17 -10.47
C PHE A 112 -6.43 15.94 -9.71
N ALA A 113 -6.88 16.91 -8.92
CA ALA A 113 -6.01 17.74 -8.08
C ALA A 113 -5.66 17.03 -6.76
N GLU A 114 -4.56 17.45 -6.15
CA GLU A 114 -4.14 17.03 -4.81
C GLU A 114 -5.22 17.38 -3.77
N THR A 115 -5.33 16.54 -2.75
CA THR A 115 -6.21 16.75 -1.59
C THR A 115 -5.45 16.49 -0.30
N ASP A 116 -5.99 16.91 0.84
CA ASP A 116 -5.38 16.62 2.15
C ASP A 116 -5.19 15.11 2.43
N ALA A 117 -5.92 14.26 1.71
CA ALA A 117 -5.90 12.81 1.90
C ALA A 117 -5.16 12.06 0.78
N ASP A 118 -4.83 12.73 -0.34
CA ASP A 118 -4.38 12.03 -1.54
C ASP A 118 -3.55 12.91 -2.48
N PHE A 119 -2.65 12.28 -3.22
CA PHE A 119 -1.81 12.92 -4.23
C PHE A 119 -2.64 13.40 -5.42
N SER A 120 -2.10 14.34 -6.20
CA SER A 120 -2.62 14.68 -7.53
C SER A 120 -2.28 13.60 -8.56
N SER A 121 -2.94 13.66 -9.72
CA SER A 121 -2.58 12.81 -10.86
C SER A 121 -1.10 12.95 -11.27
N ASP A 122 -0.56 14.17 -11.28
CA ASP A 122 0.84 14.42 -11.63
C ASP A 122 1.80 13.79 -10.61
N GLN A 123 1.49 13.89 -9.32
CA GLN A 123 2.28 13.25 -8.25
C GLN A 123 2.22 11.72 -8.35
N TYR A 124 1.09 11.14 -8.76
CA TYR A 124 0.97 9.71 -9.02
C TYR A 124 1.80 9.24 -10.22
N ILE A 125 1.79 10.03 -11.31
CA ILE A 125 2.62 9.78 -12.49
C ILE A 125 4.09 9.84 -12.10
N ASP A 126 4.53 10.90 -11.43
CA ASP A 126 5.91 11.06 -10.96
C ASP A 126 6.35 9.91 -10.05
N ALA A 127 5.46 9.44 -9.15
CA ALA A 127 5.76 8.34 -8.27
C ALA A 127 5.87 7.00 -9.01
N ALA A 128 5.01 6.76 -10.00
CA ALA A 128 5.07 5.58 -10.85
C ALA A 128 6.34 5.58 -11.73
N ASP A 129 6.71 6.73 -12.30
CA ASP A 129 7.92 6.89 -13.13
C ASP A 129 9.21 6.66 -12.32
N ARG A 130 9.25 7.06 -11.05
CA ARG A 130 10.37 6.73 -10.14
C ARG A 130 10.53 5.23 -9.96
N VAL A 131 9.44 4.52 -9.69
CA VAL A 131 9.48 3.06 -9.55
C VAL A 131 9.94 2.40 -10.85
N LEU A 132 9.49 2.89 -12.02
CA LEU A 132 9.93 2.38 -13.32
C LEU A 132 11.43 2.59 -13.53
N SER A 133 11.95 3.78 -13.20
CA SER A 133 13.38 4.09 -13.32
C SER A 133 14.22 3.20 -12.41
N GLU A 134 13.80 3.01 -11.15
CA GLU A 134 14.48 2.12 -10.19
C GLU A 134 14.53 0.66 -10.67
N ILE A 135 13.52 0.21 -11.41
CA ILE A 135 13.47 -1.15 -11.97
C ILE A 135 14.39 -1.29 -13.19
N GLU A 136 14.51 -0.25 -14.01
CA GLU A 136 15.33 -0.27 -15.24
C GLU A 136 16.84 -0.21 -14.96
N ASP A 137 17.23 0.32 -13.79
CA ASP A 137 18.62 0.43 -13.34
C ASP A 137 19.20 -0.86 -12.71
N LEU A 138 18.44 -1.96 -12.63
CA LEU A 138 18.82 -3.26 -12.01
C LEU A 138 19.27 -4.32 -13.03
#